data_AF-A0AAU2MKN9-F1
#
_entry.id   AF-A0AAU2MKN9-F1
#
_cell.length_a   1.000
_cell.length_b   1.000
_cell.length_c   1.000
_cell.angle_alpha   90.00
_cell.angle_beta   90.00
_cell.angle_gamma   90.00
#
_symmetry.space_group_name_H-M   'P 1'
#
loop_
_entity.id
_entity.type
_entity.pdbx_description
1 polymer ?
#
loop_
_entity_poly.entity_id
_entity_poly.type
_entity_poly.pdbx_seq_one_letter_code
_entity_poly.pdbx_strand_id
1 'polypeptide(L)'
;MAVARAYAAVHGRLLPPTTAVWDGHPIGVWAKNARAGARRARENEELRAAGLPVPSAAEAMTEARQDELDAIDPGWCPDWDTGWQRCYRLVQNHVQAGGTLPMADGEVVVQGEDLGRWVNAQRFGWDPLLPVRQWILENTLGSRRPRKTSGR
;
A
#
# COMPACT_ATOMS: atom_id res chain seq x y z
N MET A 1 13.47 -7.91 -12.44
CA MET A 1 12.69 -8.62 -11.40
C MET A 1 13.49 -9.06 -10.17
N ALA A 2 14.77 -9.41 -10.29
CA ALA A 2 15.59 -9.83 -9.14
C ALA A 2 15.58 -8.85 -7.95
N VAL A 3 15.81 -7.55 -8.20
CA VAL A 3 15.79 -6.51 -7.15
C VAL A 3 14.43 -6.43 -6.45
N ALA A 4 13.33 -6.53 -7.20
CA ALA A 4 11.97 -6.51 -6.64
C ALA A 4 11.71 -7.75 -5.75
N ARG A 5 12.16 -8.93 -6.19
CA ARG A 5 12.10 -10.17 -5.38
C ARG A 5 12.92 -10.02 -4.10
N ALA A 6 14.14 -9.51 -4.19
CA ALA A 6 15.01 -9.31 -3.04
C ALA A 6 14.40 -8.33 -2.02
N TYR A 7 13.86 -7.20 -2.52
CA TYR A 7 13.15 -6.24 -1.67
C TYR A 7 11.95 -6.89 -0.98
N ALA A 8 11.10 -7.59 -1.74
CA ALA A 8 9.90 -8.22 -1.20
C ALA A 8 10.23 -9.33 -0.19
N ALA A 9 11.29 -10.10 -0.41
CA ALA A 9 11.75 -11.14 0.52
C ALA A 9 12.15 -10.57 1.89
N VAL A 10 12.81 -9.41 1.92
CA VAL A 10 13.21 -8.76 3.19
C VAL A 10 12.04 -8.05 3.86
N HIS A 11 11.14 -7.44 3.08
CA HIS A 11 10.10 -6.56 3.62
C HIS A 11 8.71 -7.19 3.69
N GLY A 12 8.56 -8.41 3.17
CA GLY A 12 7.28 -9.13 3.04
C GLY A 12 6.28 -8.49 2.08
N ARG A 13 6.72 -7.50 1.27
CA ARG A 13 5.88 -6.75 0.32
C ARG A 13 6.72 -5.95 -0.67
N LEU A 14 6.14 -5.68 -1.84
CA LEU A 14 6.69 -4.79 -2.87
C LEU A 14 5.99 -3.42 -2.82
N LEU A 15 5.98 -2.80 -1.63
CA LEU A 15 5.44 -1.47 -1.39
C LEU A 15 6.51 -0.49 -0.90
N PRO A 16 7.64 -0.30 -1.62
CA PRO A 16 8.66 0.65 -1.20
C PRO A 16 8.12 2.08 -1.14
N PRO A 17 8.61 2.92 -0.21
CA PRO A 17 8.46 4.37 -0.31
C PRO A 17 9.14 4.87 -1.60
N THR A 18 8.66 5.98 -2.16
CA THR A 18 9.16 6.51 -3.44
C THR A 18 10.65 6.82 -3.41
N THR A 19 11.18 7.16 -2.24
CA THR A 19 12.60 7.47 -1.99
C THR A 19 13.47 6.24 -1.76
N ALA A 20 12.90 5.02 -1.73
CA ALA A 20 13.66 3.81 -1.47
C ALA A 20 14.69 3.52 -2.57
N VAL A 21 15.92 3.26 -2.14
CA VAL A 21 16.99 2.68 -2.94
C VAL A 21 17.35 1.32 -2.36
N TRP A 22 17.43 0.30 -3.20
CA TRP A 22 17.77 -1.07 -2.82
C TRP A 22 18.85 -1.60 -3.74
N ASP A 23 20.01 -1.96 -3.19
CA ASP A 23 21.16 -2.44 -3.96
C ASP A 23 21.56 -1.48 -5.10
N GLY A 24 21.64 -0.17 -4.77
CA GLY A 24 21.90 0.90 -5.74
C GLY A 24 20.75 1.19 -6.73
N HIS A 25 19.70 0.38 -6.75
CA HIS A 25 18.55 0.58 -7.64
C HIS A 25 17.48 1.47 -6.98
N PRO A 26 16.95 2.50 -7.65
CA PRO A 26 15.88 3.35 -7.12
C PRO A 26 14.52 2.63 -7.16
N ILE A 27 14.39 1.58 -6.34
CA ILE A 27 13.25 0.65 -6.32
C ILE A 27 11.92 1.36 -6.03
N GLY A 28 11.94 2.47 -5.27
CA GLY A 28 10.76 3.29 -4.99
C GLY A 28 10.16 3.93 -6.24
N VAL A 29 11.00 4.64 -7.00
CA VAL A 29 10.60 5.27 -8.27
C VAL A 29 10.21 4.21 -9.30
N TRP A 30 11.00 3.13 -9.39
CA TRP A 30 10.70 2.03 -10.29
C TRP A 30 9.33 1.42 -10.00
N ALA A 31 9.02 1.12 -8.73
CA ALA A 31 7.73 0.53 -8.35
C ALA A 31 6.56 1.49 -8.58
N LYS A 32 6.76 2.80 -8.35
CA LYS A 32 5.76 3.83 -8.69
C LYS A 32 5.41 3.78 -10.18
N ASN A 33 6.43 3.74 -11.05
CA ASN A 33 6.23 3.72 -12.50
C ASN A 33 5.62 2.39 -12.97
N ALA A 34 6.03 1.27 -12.38
CA ALA A 34 5.41 -0.03 -12.65
C ALA A 34 3.89 -0.02 -12.34
N ARG A 35 3.48 0.58 -11.20
CA ARG A 35 2.05 0.71 -10.85
C ARG A 35 1.30 1.60 -11.83
N ALA A 36 1.92 2.69 -12.29
CA ALA A 36 1.32 3.55 -13.31
C ALA A 36 1.09 2.78 -14.61
N GLY A 37 2.08 1.98 -15.05
CA GLY A 37 1.94 1.12 -16.22
C GLY A 37 0.86 0.04 -16.08
N ALA A 38 0.73 -0.60 -14.92
CA ALA A 38 -0.36 -1.56 -14.65
C ALA A 38 -1.74 -0.88 -14.70
N ARG A 39 -1.90 0.26 -14.03
CA ARG A 39 -3.18 1.00 -14.05
C ARG A 39 -3.57 1.42 -15.46
N ARG A 40 -2.61 1.90 -16.25
CA ARG A 40 -2.81 2.23 -17.66
C ARG A 40 -3.23 1.01 -18.50
N ALA A 41 -2.66 -0.16 -18.21
CA ALA A 41 -3.03 -1.40 -18.90
C ALA A 41 -4.50 -1.77 -18.63
N ARG A 42 -4.94 -1.69 -17.37
CA ARG A 42 -6.33 -1.92 -16.96
C ARG A 42 -7.30 -0.92 -17.60
N GLU A 43 -6.99 0.37 -17.56
CA GLU A 43 -7.78 1.41 -18.22
C GLU A 43 -7.90 1.15 -19.73
N ASN A 44 -6.80 0.78 -20.38
CA ASN A 44 -6.82 0.44 -21.81
C ASN A 44 -7.67 -0.80 -22.11
N GLU A 45 -7.71 -1.78 -21.21
CA GLU A 45 -8.58 -2.95 -21.34
C GLU A 45 -10.05 -2.59 -21.20
N GLU A 46 -10.40 -1.75 -20.21
CA GLU A 46 -11.75 -1.22 -20.02
C GLU A 46 -12.24 -0.45 -21.25
N LEU A 47 -11.38 0.40 -21.83
CA LEU A 47 -11.69 1.13 -23.07
C LEU A 47 -11.96 0.18 -24.23
N ARG A 48 -11.14 -0.87 -24.41
CA ARG A 48 -11.37 -1.89 -25.46
C ARG A 48 -12.68 -2.63 -25.24
N ALA A 49 -12.97 -3.03 -24.01
CA ALA A 49 -14.22 -3.72 -23.66
C ALA A 49 -15.45 -2.83 -23.94
N ALA A 50 -15.32 -1.52 -23.76
CA ALA A 50 -16.35 -0.53 -24.09
C ALA A 50 -16.42 -0.16 -25.58
N GLY A 51 -15.55 -0.70 -26.44
CA GLY A 51 -15.46 -0.33 -27.86
C GLY A 51 -14.93 1.10 -28.10
N LEU A 52 -14.27 1.70 -27.10
CA LEU A 52 -13.71 3.04 -27.16
C LEU A 52 -12.26 3.01 -27.68
N PRO A 53 -11.79 4.09 -28.35
CA PRO A 53 -10.43 4.17 -28.82
C PRO A 53 -9.43 4.22 -27.66
N VAL A 54 -8.34 3.45 -27.78
CA VAL A 54 -7.23 3.48 -26.82
C VAL A 54 -6.23 4.56 -27.24
N PRO A 55 -6.02 5.63 -26.44
CA PRO A 55 -5.17 6.75 -26.84
C PRO A 55 -3.69 6.39 -27.02
N SER A 56 -3.15 5.49 -26.18
CA SER A 56 -1.78 4.97 -26.30
C SER A 56 -1.56 3.73 -25.45
N ALA A 57 -0.88 2.73 -26.00
CA ALA A 57 -0.44 1.53 -25.31
C ALA A 57 1.05 1.56 -24.89
N ALA A 58 1.81 2.57 -25.29
CA ALA A 58 3.28 2.58 -25.14
C ALA A 58 3.74 2.55 -23.67
N GLU A 59 2.96 3.13 -22.76
CA GLU A 59 3.26 3.18 -21.33
C GLU A 59 2.52 2.10 -20.52
N ALA A 60 1.63 1.34 -21.18
CA ALA A 60 0.90 0.26 -20.52
C ALA A 60 1.83 -0.93 -20.27
N MET A 61 1.74 -1.50 -19.08
CA MET A 61 2.53 -2.67 -18.74
C MET A 61 1.94 -3.92 -19.39
N THR A 62 2.82 -4.72 -20.00
CA THR A 62 2.47 -6.02 -20.57
C THR A 62 1.92 -6.96 -19.50
N GLU A 63 0.97 -7.83 -19.88
CA GLU A 63 0.38 -8.86 -19.02
C GLU A 63 1.44 -9.76 -18.37
N ALA A 64 2.37 -10.33 -19.16
CA ALA A 64 3.46 -11.16 -18.63
C ALA A 64 4.29 -10.46 -17.53
N ARG A 65 4.44 -9.14 -17.59
CA ARG A 65 5.17 -8.37 -16.56
C ARG A 65 4.30 -8.06 -15.34
N GLN A 66 2.98 -7.94 -15.51
CA GLN A 66 2.04 -7.90 -14.38
C GLN A 66 2.07 -9.23 -13.63
N ASP A 67 1.99 -10.35 -14.34
CA ASP A 67 2.05 -11.70 -13.75
C ASP A 67 3.35 -11.92 -12.96
N GLU A 68 4.48 -11.48 -13.51
CA GLU A 68 5.77 -11.54 -12.80
C GLU A 68 5.76 -10.77 -11.48
N LEU A 69 5.05 -9.64 -11.40
CA LEU A 69 4.96 -8.81 -10.20
C LEU A 69 3.92 -9.32 -9.22
N ASP A 70 2.80 -9.84 -9.71
CA ASP A 70 1.77 -10.49 -8.90
C ASP A 70 2.33 -11.74 -8.22
N ALA A 71 3.20 -12.49 -8.91
CA ALA A 71 3.93 -13.61 -8.31
C ALA A 71 4.96 -13.20 -7.24
N ILE A 72 5.34 -11.91 -7.16
CA ILE A 72 6.23 -11.39 -6.11
C ILE A 72 5.41 -10.93 -4.90
N ASP A 73 4.36 -10.16 -5.15
CA ASP A 73 3.45 -9.65 -4.12
C ASP A 73 2.13 -9.26 -4.80
N PRO A 74 1.03 -10.01 -4.66
CA PRO A 74 -0.26 -9.66 -5.25
C PRO A 74 -0.79 -8.29 -4.80
N GLY A 75 -0.29 -7.76 -3.69
CA GLY A 75 -0.61 -6.43 -3.16
C GLY A 75 0.29 -5.30 -3.70
N TRP A 76 1.14 -5.56 -4.69
CA TRP A 76 2.12 -4.58 -5.18
C TRP A 76 1.47 -3.37 -5.87
N CYS A 77 0.31 -3.54 -6.51
CA CYS A 77 -0.45 -2.48 -7.19
C CYS A 77 -1.89 -2.36 -6.64
N PRO A 78 -2.07 -1.77 -5.45
CA PRO A 78 -3.41 -1.60 -4.88
C PRO A 78 -4.26 -0.63 -5.70
N ASP A 79 -5.57 -0.86 -5.73
CA ASP A 79 -6.58 0.03 -6.36
C ASP A 79 -6.80 1.35 -5.59
N TRP A 80 -6.10 1.52 -4.49
CA TRP A 80 -6.29 2.57 -3.50
C TRP A 80 -4.94 3.13 -3.06
N ASP A 81 -4.96 4.12 -2.16
CA ASP A 81 -3.77 4.87 -1.77
C ASP A 81 -2.62 3.95 -1.33
N THR A 82 -1.51 4.02 -2.06
CA THR A 82 -0.35 3.15 -1.85
C THR A 82 0.36 3.47 -0.53
N GLY A 83 0.33 4.72 -0.06
CA GLY A 83 0.88 5.12 1.22
C GLY A 83 0.11 4.51 2.39
N TRP A 84 -1.21 4.61 2.34
CA TRP A 84 -2.13 3.98 3.29
C TRP A 84 -1.88 2.46 3.33
N GLN A 85 -1.86 1.79 2.17
CA GLN A 85 -1.65 0.34 2.09
C GLN A 85 -0.28 -0.05 2.67
N ARG A 86 0.75 0.75 2.42
CA ARG A 86 2.09 0.52 3.00
C ARG A 86 2.05 0.60 4.52
N CYS A 87 1.51 1.68 5.09
CA CYS A 87 1.46 1.85 6.54
C CYS A 87 0.61 0.78 7.21
N TYR A 88 -0.54 0.43 6.63
CA TYR A 88 -1.36 -0.68 7.12
C TYR A 88 -0.59 -1.99 7.18
N ARG A 89 0.11 -2.37 6.09
CA ARG A 89 0.94 -3.58 6.07
C ARG A 89 2.09 -3.53 7.08
N LEU A 90 2.69 -2.37 7.29
CA LEU A 90 3.73 -2.17 8.30
C LEU A 90 3.20 -2.41 9.72
N VAL A 91 2.05 -1.83 10.04
CA VAL A 91 1.40 -2.03 11.35
C VAL A 91 0.97 -3.49 11.52
N GLN A 92 0.36 -4.08 10.49
CA GLN A 92 -0.03 -5.49 10.49
C GLN A 92 1.17 -6.41 10.78
N ASN A 93 2.29 -6.22 10.08
CA ASN A 93 3.50 -7.01 10.28
C ASN A 93 4.10 -6.81 11.67
N HIS A 94 4.09 -5.58 12.18
CA HIS A 94 4.57 -5.28 13.53
C HIS A 94 3.77 -6.06 14.59
N VAL A 95 2.44 -6.04 14.48
CA VAL A 95 1.55 -6.76 15.41
C VAL A 95 1.71 -8.28 15.27
N GLN A 96 1.79 -8.80 14.04
CA GLN A 96 2.00 -10.24 13.80
C GLN A 96 3.36 -10.75 14.32
N ALA A 97 4.38 -9.89 14.37
CA ALA A 97 5.67 -10.19 14.97
C ALA A 97 5.67 -10.13 16.51
N GLY A 98 4.51 -9.95 17.15
CA GLY A 98 4.36 -9.86 18.60
C GLY A 98 4.43 -8.44 19.17
N GLY A 99 4.53 -7.43 18.31
CA GLY A 99 4.44 -6.03 18.71
C GLY A 99 3.02 -5.61 19.12
N THR A 100 2.91 -4.53 19.87
CA THR A 100 1.62 -3.91 20.20
C THR A 100 1.26 -2.84 19.17
N LEU A 101 -0.03 -2.55 19.00
CA LEU A 101 -0.46 -1.46 18.13
C LEU A 101 0.17 -0.14 18.63
N PRO A 102 0.97 0.58 17.83
CA PRO A 102 1.60 1.82 18.27
C PRO A 102 0.54 2.93 18.36
N MET A 103 0.53 3.61 19.50
CA MET A 103 -0.48 4.62 19.86
C MET A 103 0.12 6.01 20.06
N ALA A 104 1.44 6.12 20.22
CA ALA A 104 2.14 7.38 20.33
C ALA A 104 2.94 7.71 19.06
N ASP A 105 2.96 8.99 18.68
CA ASP A 105 3.78 9.47 17.57
C ASP A 105 5.27 9.16 17.84
N GLY A 106 5.96 8.62 16.83
CA GLY A 106 7.37 8.22 16.91
C GLY A 106 7.64 6.93 17.69
N GLU A 107 6.62 6.26 18.25
CA GLU A 107 6.78 5.03 19.04
C GLU A 107 7.40 3.91 18.21
N VAL A 108 6.91 3.74 16.99
CA VAL A 108 7.40 2.73 16.04
C VAL A 108 7.57 3.39 14.69
N VAL A 109 8.83 3.50 14.24
CA VAL A 109 9.20 3.99 12.92
C VAL A 109 9.79 2.85 12.12
N VAL A 110 9.15 2.48 11.00
CA VAL A 110 9.61 1.38 10.14
C VAL A 110 9.66 1.86 8.71
N GLN A 111 10.83 1.71 8.07
CA GLN A 111 11.07 2.17 6.70
C GLN A 111 10.78 3.67 6.51
N GLY A 112 11.03 4.48 7.54
CA GLY A 112 10.78 5.92 7.54
C GLY A 112 9.32 6.33 7.75
N GLU A 113 8.40 5.38 7.91
CA GLU A 113 6.99 5.64 8.21
C GLU A 113 6.78 5.59 9.73
N ASP A 114 6.23 6.67 10.29
CA ASP A 114 5.81 6.73 11.70
C ASP A 114 4.45 6.06 11.86
N LEU A 115 4.47 4.83 12.41
CA LEU A 115 3.29 3.99 12.50
C LEU A 115 2.31 4.49 13.58
N GLY A 116 2.81 5.03 14.69
CA GLY A 116 1.95 5.57 15.75
C GLY A 116 1.21 6.80 15.29
N ARG A 117 1.91 7.71 14.59
CA ARG A 117 1.28 8.86 13.93
C ARG A 117 0.23 8.44 12.90
N TRP A 118 0.52 7.42 12.09
CA TRP A 118 -0.43 6.91 11.11
C TRP A 118 -1.67 6.27 11.76
N VAL A 119 -1.50 5.45 12.79
CA VAL A 119 -2.60 4.85 13.56
C VAL A 119 -3.49 5.95 14.18
N ASN A 120 -2.88 6.97 14.79
CA ASN A 120 -3.62 8.11 15.33
C ASN A 120 -4.41 8.84 14.23
N ALA A 121 -3.81 9.09 13.07
CA ALA A 121 -4.51 9.69 11.94
C ALA A 121 -5.74 8.87 11.51
N GLN A 122 -5.66 7.53 11.53
CA GLN A 122 -6.83 6.69 11.22
C GLN A 122 -7.91 6.75 12.30
N ARG A 123 -7.51 6.82 13.58
CA ARG A 123 -8.45 6.88 14.72
C ARG A 123 -9.18 8.22 14.80
N PHE A 124 -8.48 9.33 14.60
CA PHE A 124 -9.08 10.66 14.64
C PHE A 124 -9.79 11.03 13.33
N GLY A 125 -9.37 10.45 12.21
CA GLY A 125 -10.02 10.55 10.91
C GLY A 125 -11.05 9.46 10.64
N TRP A 126 -11.61 8.81 11.68
CA TRP A 126 -12.43 7.60 11.53
C TRP A 126 -13.67 7.78 10.65
N ASP A 127 -14.45 8.83 10.91
CA ASP A 127 -15.76 9.05 10.27
C ASP A 127 -15.70 9.21 8.74
N PRO A 128 -14.70 9.91 8.14
CA PRO A 128 -14.54 9.97 6.69
C PRO A 128 -13.84 8.76 6.04
N LEU A 129 -13.42 7.73 6.80
CA LEU A 129 -12.83 6.53 6.18
C LEU A 129 -13.89 5.74 5.39
N LEU A 130 -13.48 5.19 4.24
CA LEU A 130 -14.29 4.21 3.52
C LEU A 130 -14.65 3.04 4.45
N PRO A 131 -15.89 2.49 4.40
CA PRO A 131 -16.34 1.42 5.30
C PRO A 131 -15.39 0.21 5.34
N VAL A 132 -14.81 -0.16 4.19
CA VAL A 132 -13.82 -1.24 4.10
C VAL A 132 -12.56 -0.96 4.93
N ARG A 133 -12.12 0.30 5.01
CA ARG A 133 -10.95 0.68 5.82
C ARG A 133 -11.26 0.63 7.30
N GLN A 134 -12.44 1.08 7.71
CA GLN A 134 -12.90 0.94 9.11
C GLN A 134 -12.94 -0.55 9.50
N TRP A 135 -13.58 -1.39 8.67
CA TRP A 135 -13.66 -2.82 8.92
C TRP A 135 -12.27 -3.46 9.03
N ILE A 136 -11.35 -3.14 8.12
CA ILE A 136 -9.97 -3.64 8.18
C ILE A 136 -9.32 -3.24 9.51
N LEU A 137 -9.35 -1.96 9.88
CA LEU A 137 -8.72 -1.48 11.11
C LEU A 137 -9.33 -2.12 12.38
N GLU A 138 -10.65 -2.31 12.42
CA GLU A 138 -11.34 -2.95 13.54
C GLU A 138 -11.00 -4.43 13.65
N ASN A 139 -11.04 -5.16 12.54
CA ASN A 139 -10.96 -6.62 12.56
C ASN A 139 -9.53 -7.16 12.48
N THR A 140 -8.58 -6.37 11.97
CA THR A 140 -7.19 -6.82 11.82
C THR A 140 -6.24 -6.17 12.82
N LEU A 141 -6.52 -4.94 13.27
CA LEU A 141 -5.66 -4.20 14.19
C LEU A 141 -6.30 -3.97 15.57
N GLY A 142 -7.56 -4.36 15.77
CA GLY A 142 -8.29 -4.12 17.03
C GLY A 142 -8.55 -2.63 17.30
N SER A 143 -8.31 -1.74 16.33
CA SER A 143 -8.51 -0.31 16.47
C SER A 143 -9.99 0.00 16.31
N ARG A 144 -10.63 0.56 17.35
CA ARG A 144 -12.04 1.00 17.30
C ARG A 144 -12.15 2.51 17.12
N ARG A 145 -13.30 2.95 16.61
CA ARG A 145 -13.72 4.36 16.69
C ARG A 145 -13.49 4.88 18.11
N PRO A 146 -12.78 6.01 18.30
CA PRO A 146 -12.68 6.61 19.62
C PRO A 146 -14.09 6.95 20.12
N ARG A 147 -14.43 6.50 21.33
CA ARG A 147 -15.70 6.91 21.97
C ARG A 147 -15.71 8.43 22.04
N LYS A 148 -16.72 9.08 21.46
CA LYS A 148 -17.00 10.48 21.77
C LYS A 148 -17.21 10.54 23.28
N THR A 149 -16.30 11.16 24.01
CA THR A 149 -16.59 11.61 25.36
C THR A 149 -17.68 12.66 25.23
N SER A 150 -18.93 12.28 25.50
CA SER A 150 -19.98 13.25 25.78
C SER A 150 -19.57 13.98 27.05
N GLY A 151 -19.02 15.17 26.90
CA GLY A 151 -18.88 16.11 28.02
C GLY A 151 -20.27 16.38 28.59
N ARG A 152 -20.43 16.11 29.89
CA ARG A 152 -21.49 16.68 30.70
C ARG A 152 -21.14 18.12 31.03
#